data_AF-A0A1Y6F244-F1
#
_entry.id   AF-A0A1Y6F244-F1
#
_cell.length_a   1.000
_cell.length_b   1.000
_cell.length_c   1.000
_cell.angle_alpha   90.00
_cell.angle_beta   90.00
_cell.angle_gamma   90.00
#
_symmetry.space_group_name_H-M   'P 1'
#
loop_
_entity.id
_entity.type
_entity.pdbx_description
1 polymer ?
#
loop_
_entity_poly.entity_id
_entity_poly.type
_entity_poly.pdbx_seq_one_letter_code
_entity_poly.pdbx_strand_id
1 'polypeptide(L)'
;MADISLSKAVRANLLSLKGTADMMATTQNRLATGNKVNSALDNPSSWFTAKGLTNRASDLGSLIDSMANASRPFRLRTMASRP
;
A
#
# COMPACT_ATOMS: atom_id res chain seq x y z
N MET A 1 -13.84 -8.87 49.85
CA MET A 1 -13.06 -8.29 48.73
C MET A 1 -14.07 -7.69 47.79
N ALA A 2 -14.01 -6.36 47.60
CA ALA A 2 -14.98 -5.63 46.82
C ALA A 2 -15.19 -6.33 45.48
N ASP A 3 -16.44 -6.72 45.22
CA ASP A 3 -16.93 -6.93 43.87
C ASP A 3 -16.67 -5.59 43.18
N ILE A 4 -15.52 -5.49 42.52
CA ILE A 4 -15.31 -4.50 41.48
C ILE A 4 -16.29 -4.96 40.40
N SER A 5 -17.56 -4.64 40.62
CA SER A 5 -18.51 -4.36 39.57
C SER A 5 -17.87 -3.21 38.83
N LEU A 6 -16.94 -3.57 37.95
CA LEU A 6 -16.42 -2.73 36.90
C LEU A 6 -17.68 -2.38 36.14
N SER A 7 -18.32 -1.29 36.58
CA SER A 7 -19.72 -0.97 36.32
C SER A 7 -19.96 -1.26 34.85
N LYS A 8 -21.00 -2.01 34.49
CA LYS A 8 -21.29 -2.37 33.07
C LYS A 8 -21.04 -1.18 32.13
N ALA A 9 -21.29 0.04 32.60
CA ALA A 9 -20.94 1.31 31.97
C ALA A 9 -19.43 1.52 31.70
N VAL A 10 -18.53 1.33 32.67
CA VAL A 10 -17.07 1.45 32.49
C VAL A 10 -16.54 0.39 31.53
N ARG A 11 -17.05 -0.85 31.57
CA ARG A 11 -16.65 -1.90 30.61
C ARG A 11 -17.14 -1.57 29.19
N ALA A 12 -18.34 -1.03 29.05
CA ALA A 12 -18.85 -0.54 27.76
C ALA A 12 -18.06 0.66 27.24
N ASN A 13 -17.68 1.59 28.12
CA ASN A 13 -16.82 2.72 27.78
C ASN A 13 -15.42 2.27 27.37
N LEU A 14 -14.83 1.30 28.07
CA LEU A 14 -13.55 0.69 27.70
C LEU A 14 -13.64 -0.10 26.39
N LEU A 15 -14.76 -0.78 26.12
CA LEU A 15 -14.98 -1.46 24.85
C LEU A 15 -15.08 -0.46 23.69
N SER A 16 -15.77 0.66 23.93
CA SER A 16 -15.86 1.77 22.97
C SER A 16 -14.48 2.38 22.71
N LEU A 17 -13.72 2.68 23.78
CA LEU A 17 -12.34 3.16 23.69
C LEU A 17 -11.41 2.18 22.98
N LYS A 18 -11.60 0.87 23.16
CA LYS A 18 -10.85 -0.17 22.44
C LYS A 18 -11.17 -0.14 20.94
N GLY A 19 -12.45 -0.05 20.56
CA GLY A 19 -12.84 0.10 19.16
C GLY A 19 -12.29 1.38 18.53
N THR A 20 -12.27 2.49 19.28
CA THR A 20 -11.61 3.74 18.85
C THR A 20 -10.11 3.59 18.70
N ALA A 21 -9.43 2.88 19.61
CA ALA A 21 -8.00 2.61 19.52
C ALA A 21 -7.66 1.76 18.29
N ASP A 22 -8.47 0.74 17.98
CA ASP A 22 -8.30 -0.09 16.79
C ASP A 22 -8.50 0.75 15.50
N MET A 23 -9.52 1.61 15.46
CA MET A 23 -9.72 2.55 14.34
C MET A 23 -8.57 3.54 14.20
N MET A 24 -8.00 4.00 15.31
CA MET A 24 -6.84 4.89 15.32
C MET A 24 -5.58 4.17 14.79
N ALA A 25 -5.35 2.93 15.18
CA ALA A 25 -4.25 2.11 14.68
C ALA A 25 -4.35 1.87 13.16
N THR A 26 -5.56 1.57 12.67
CA THR A 26 -5.80 1.43 11.22
C THR A 26 -5.59 2.75 10.49
N THR A 27 -5.99 3.87 11.08
CA THR A 27 -5.79 5.21 10.49
C THR A 27 -4.30 5.59 10.47
N GLN A 28 -3.56 5.33 11.55
CA GLN A 28 -2.11 5.54 11.56
C GLN A 28 -1.40 4.66 10.53
N ASN A 29 -1.78 3.39 10.40
CA ASN A 29 -1.25 2.53 9.34
C ASN A 29 -1.53 3.10 7.95
N ARG A 30 -2.75 3.60 7.70
CA ARG A 30 -3.11 4.25 6.42
C ARG A 30 -2.31 5.52 6.14
N LEU A 31 -2.05 6.33 7.17
CA LEU A 31 -1.26 7.55 7.05
C LEU A 31 0.23 7.25 6.82
N ALA A 32 0.78 6.25 7.51
CA ALA A 32 2.19 5.89 7.40
C ALA A 32 2.54 5.26 6.04
N THR A 33 1.63 4.48 5.45
CA THR A 33 1.87 3.84 4.14
C THR A 33 1.32 4.63 2.95
N GLY A 34 0.45 5.61 3.20
CA GLY A 34 -0.31 6.32 2.17
C GLY A 34 -1.33 5.45 1.42
N ASN A 35 -1.47 4.17 1.78
CA ASN A 35 -2.33 3.22 1.08
C ASN A 35 -3.62 2.98 1.86
N LYS A 36 -4.75 3.09 1.15
CA LYS A 36 -6.09 2.86 1.72
C LYS A 36 -6.28 1.43 2.25
N VAL A 37 -5.50 0.46 1.80
CA VAL A 37 -5.61 -0.95 2.20
C VAL A 37 -4.21 -1.49 2.46
N ASN A 38 -3.92 -1.75 3.73
CA ASN A 38 -2.58 -2.19 4.16
C ASN A 38 -2.51 -3.69 4.44
N SER A 39 -3.64 -4.31 4.74
CA SER A 39 -3.73 -5.73 5.04
C SER A 39 -4.77 -6.41 4.14
N ALA A 40 -4.47 -7.64 3.71
CA ALA A 40 -5.42 -8.51 3.02
C ALA A 40 -6.67 -8.82 3.87
N LEU A 41 -6.58 -8.64 5.19
CA LEU A 41 -7.71 -8.78 6.12
C LEU A 41 -8.69 -7.59 6.10
N ASP A 42 -8.24 -6.37 5.72
CA ASP A 42 -9.12 -5.19 5.68
C ASP A 42 -10.04 -5.21 4.46
N ASN A 43 -9.50 -5.60 3.30
CA ASN A 43 -10.28 -5.79 2.09
C ASN A 43 -9.48 -6.63 1.07
N PRO A 44 -9.74 -7.95 0.96
CA PRO A 44 -8.96 -8.81 0.09
C PRO A 44 -9.07 -8.40 -1.39
N SER A 45 -10.23 -7.95 -1.89
CA SER A 45 -10.39 -7.58 -3.30
C SER A 45 -9.55 -6.36 -3.68
N SER A 46 -9.50 -5.36 -2.80
CA SER A 46 -8.72 -4.15 -3.02
C SER A 46 -7.21 -4.40 -2.88
N TRP A 47 -6.80 -5.29 -1.97
CA TRP A 47 -5.39 -5.67 -1.81
C TRP A 47 -4.86 -6.42 -3.04
N PHE A 48 -5.60 -7.41 -3.54
CA PHE A 48 -5.20 -8.15 -4.75
C PHE A 48 -5.23 -7.27 -6.00
N THR A 49 -6.21 -6.37 -6.12
CA THR A 49 -6.26 -5.40 -7.24
C THR A 49 -5.06 -4.45 -7.22
N ALA A 50 -4.73 -3.89 -6.05
CA ALA A 50 -3.57 -3.02 -5.88
C ALA A 50 -2.26 -3.76 -6.20
N LYS A 51 -2.10 -5.00 -5.73
CA LYS A 51 -0.94 -5.85 -6.07
C LYS A 51 -0.84 -6.13 -7.57
N GLY A 52 -1.96 -6.44 -8.22
CA GLY A 52 -2.02 -6.61 -9.67
C GLY A 52 -1.60 -5.34 -10.42
N LEU A 53 -2.05 -4.16 -9.97
CA LEU A 53 -1.63 -2.88 -10.53
C LEU A 53 -0.14 -2.60 -10.32
N THR A 54 0.42 -2.87 -9.14
CA THR A 54 1.85 -2.69 -8.87
C THR A 54 2.72 -3.57 -9.76
N ASN A 55 2.35 -4.85 -9.92
CA ASN A 55 3.08 -5.76 -10.80
C ASN A 55 3.05 -5.23 -12.24
N ARG A 56 1.88 -4.81 -12.73
CA ARG A 56 1.73 -4.27 -14.08
C ARG A 56 2.50 -2.97 -14.29
N ALA A 57 2.54 -2.09 -13.30
CA ALA A 57 3.35 -0.88 -13.36
C ALA A 57 4.85 -1.19 -13.44
N SER A 58 5.32 -2.20 -12.71
CA SER A 58 6.70 -2.68 -12.77
C SER A 58 7.06 -3.29 -14.14
N ASP A 59 6.14 -4.06 -14.72
CA ASP A 59 6.30 -4.62 -16.06
C ASP A 59 6.34 -3.53 -17.13
N LEU A 60 5.47 -2.52 -17.02
CA LEU A 60 5.47 -1.35 -17.90
C LEU A 60 6.77 -0.54 -17.77
N GLY A 61 7.30 -0.36 -16.55
CA GLY A 61 8.60 0.28 -16.34
C GLY A 61 9.72 -0.48 -17.04
N SER A 62 9.77 -1.80 -16.87
CA SER A 62 10.77 -2.67 -17.50
C SER A 62 10.68 -2.66 -19.04
N LEU A 63 9.46 -2.60 -19.58
CA LEU A 63 9.22 -2.45 -21.02
C LEU A 63 9.70 -1.09 -21.52
N ILE A 64 9.37 0.00 -20.82
CA ILE A 64 9.80 1.36 -21.18
C ILE A 64 11.33 1.47 -21.16
N ASP A 65 11.99 0.90 -20.15
CA ASP A 65 13.45 0.87 -20.09
C ASP A 65 14.05 0.07 -21.24
N SER A 66 13.44 -1.06 -21.60
CA SER A 66 13.85 -1.86 -22.76
C SER A 66 13.65 -1.09 -24.08
N MET A 67 12.56 -0.34 -24.22
CA MET A 67 12.30 0.53 -25.38
C MET A 67 13.30 1.70 -25.45
N ALA A 68 13.58 2.35 -24.32
CA ALA A 68 14.56 3.43 -24.23
C ALA A 68 15.96 2.91 -24.61
N ASN A 69 16.35 1.74 -24.10
CA ASN A 69 17.63 1.10 -24.43
C ASN A 69 17.70 0.60 -25.88
N ALA A 70 16.59 0.19 -26.50
CA ALA A 70 16.54 -0.17 -27.92
C ALA A 70 16.68 1.05 -28.85
N SER A 71 16.25 2.25 -28.43
CA SER A 71 16.42 3.49 -29.20
C SER A 71 17.87 4.05 -29.17
N ARG A 72 18.63 3.76 -28.09
CA ARG A 72 20.02 4.20 -27.90
C ARG A 72 20.99 3.71 -29.01
N PRO A 73 20.98 2.45 -29.47
CA PRO A 73 21.86 2.01 -30.55
C PRO A 73 21.49 2.61 -31.91
N PHE A 74 20.22 2.98 -32.15
CA PHE A 74 19.83 3.64 -33.42
C PHE A 74 20.41 5.06 -33.54
N ARG A 75 20.44 5.83 -32.44
CA ARG A 75 21.08 7.16 -32.42
C ARG A 75 22.61 7.11 -32.38
N LEU A 76 23.21 6.09 -31.77
CA LEU A 76 24.67 6.00 -31.69
C LEU A 76 25.29 5.50 -33.01
N ARG A 77 24.58 4.67 -33.78
CA ARG A 77 25.08 4.18 -35.08
C ARG A 77 25.00 5.23 -36.20
N THR A 78 24.11 6.22 -36.12
CA THR A 78 24.06 7.34 -37.09
C THR A 78 25.11 8.42 -36.85
N MET A 79 25.78 8.42 -35.69
CA MET A 79 26.89 9.34 -35.38
C MET A 79 28.27 8.72 -35.64
N ALA A 80 28.40 7.38 -35.63
CA ALA A 80 29.67 6.68 -35.87
C ALA A 80 29.97 6.38 -37.36
N SER A 81 29.13 6.84 -38.29
CA SER A 81 29.26 6.55 -39.73
C SER A 81 29.12 7.80 -40.62
N ARG A 82 29.60 8.96 -40.15
CA ARG A 82 29.82 10.14 -40.99
C ARG A 82 31.34 10.40 -41.05
N PRO A 83 31.99 10.25 -42.22
CA PRO A 83 33.40 10.57 -42.41
C PRO A 83 33.67 12.07 -42.29
#